data_AF-A0A225B6T4-F1
#
_entry.id   AF-A0A225B6T4-F1
#
_cell.length_a   1.000
_cell.length_b   1.000
_cell.length_c   1.000
_cell.angle_alpha   90.00
_cell.angle_beta   90.00
_cell.angle_gamma   90.00
#
_symmetry.space_group_name_H-M   'P 1'
#
loop_
_entity.id
_entity.type
_entity.pdbx_description
1 polymer ?
#
loop_
_entity_poly.entity_id
_entity_poly.type
_entity_poly.pdbx_seq_one_letter_code
_entity_poly.pdbx_strand_id
1 'polypeptide(L)'
;MTFSPGRVALSVVALSTATGGFIFDWNHTHVFNERWPPHAKFHDGQTMSTGFLLGLSALYYLFRTCNSPAMKRDSLRTATWLLSLNWIAQLSAALYPGSLPVDPEFGGGFPQAYICAFLFLLIASGFSFEHRRLRFEEKRD
;
A
#
# COMPACT_ATOMS: atom_id res chain seq x y z
N MET A 1 -3.31 13.42 18.88
CA MET A 1 -3.05 12.90 17.53
C MET A 1 -1.97 13.80 16.91
N THR A 2 -0.78 13.30 16.60
CA THR A 2 0.31 14.12 16.04
C THR A 2 0.47 13.84 14.55
N PHE A 3 0.47 14.89 13.72
CA PHE A 3 0.75 14.80 12.29
C PHE A 3 2.23 15.14 12.06
N SER A 4 3.09 14.13 12.19
CA SER A 4 4.50 14.25 11.82
C SER A 4 4.66 14.09 10.30
N PRO A 5 5.75 14.61 9.69
CA PRO A 5 6.05 14.35 8.28
C PRO A 5 6.06 12.85 7.94
N GLY A 6 6.56 12.01 8.85
CA GLY A 6 6.58 10.55 8.68
C GLY A 6 5.18 9.94 8.63
N ARG A 7 4.27 10.38 9.52
CA ARG A 7 2.87 9.96 9.50
C ARG A 7 2.14 10.44 8.25
N VAL A 8 2.38 11.68 7.81
CA VAL A 8 1.79 12.20 6.56
C VAL A 8 2.20 11.33 5.38
N ALA A 9 3.49 11.04 5.22
CA ALA A 9 3.98 10.18 4.15
C ALA A 9 3.33 8.78 4.18
N LEU A 10 3.27 8.14 5.36
CA LEU A 10 2.64 6.82 5.51
C LEU A 10 1.13 6.86 5.31
N SER A 11 0.44 7.95 5.69
CA SER A 11 -0.98 8.15 5.41
C SER A 11 -1.26 8.30 3.92
N VAL A 12 -0.41 9.03 3.18
CA VAL A 12 -0.51 9.12 1.72
C VAL A 12 -0.41 7.73 1.10
N VAL A 13 0.59 6.94 1.50
CA VAL A 13 0.72 5.57 0.99
C VAL A 13 -0.50 4.72 1.36
N ALA A 14 -1.00 4.82 2.59
CA ALA A 14 -2.16 4.05 3.03
C ALA A 14 -3.44 4.39 2.27
N LEU A 15 -3.65 5.67 1.95
CA LEU A 15 -4.75 6.11 1.09
C LEU A 15 -4.57 5.59 -0.34
N SER A 16 -3.37 5.71 -0.92
CA SER A 16 -3.06 5.16 -2.24
C SER A 16 -3.27 3.64 -2.29
N THR A 17 -2.89 2.90 -1.24
CA THR A 17 -3.15 1.46 -1.12
C THR A 17 -4.65 1.19 -1.01
N ALA A 18 -5.40 2.01 -0.27
CA ALA A 18 -6.82 1.78 -0.07
C ALA A 18 -7.66 2.07 -1.32
N THR A 19 -7.30 3.10 -2.10
CA THR A 19 -8.11 3.57 -3.23
C THR A 19 -7.52 3.18 -4.58
N GLY A 20 -6.25 2.75 -4.64
CA GLY A 20 -5.53 2.51 -5.88
C GLY A 20 -6.25 1.56 -6.83
N GLY A 21 -6.67 0.39 -6.36
CA GLY A 21 -7.41 -0.57 -7.19
C GLY A 21 -8.72 0.00 -7.72
N PHE A 22 -9.45 0.81 -6.94
CA PHE A 22 -10.67 1.47 -7.44
C PHE A 22 -10.39 2.56 -8.48
N ILE A 23 -9.24 3.22 -8.41
CA ILE A 23 -8.85 4.24 -9.39
C ILE A 23 -8.40 3.59 -10.70
N PHE A 24 -7.62 2.51 -10.62
CA PHE A 24 -6.97 1.91 -11.79
C PHE A 24 -7.73 0.74 -12.40
N ASP A 25 -8.56 0.04 -11.62
CA ASP A 25 -9.17 -1.23 -12.03
C ASP A 25 -10.69 -1.10 -12.26
N TRP A 26 -11.31 0.01 -11.80
CA TRP A 26 -12.73 0.27 -12.01
C TRP A 26 -13.06 0.86 -13.39
N ASN A 27 -12.71 0.14 -14.46
CA ASN A 27 -12.91 0.60 -15.84
C ASN A 27 -12.96 -0.59 -16.83
N HIS A 28 -13.07 -0.28 -18.13
CA HIS A 28 -13.19 -1.26 -19.22
C HIS A 28 -11.90 -2.00 -19.59
N THR A 29 -10.74 -1.60 -19.07
CA THR A 29 -9.50 -2.36 -19.23
C THR A 29 -9.35 -3.45 -18.17
N HIS A 30 -10.08 -3.36 -17.04
CA HIS A 30 -10.00 -4.29 -15.89
C HIS A 30 -11.39 -4.87 -15.53
N VAL A 31 -12.01 -4.46 -14.41
CA VAL A 31 -13.20 -5.14 -13.86
C VAL A 31 -14.39 -5.18 -14.83
N PHE A 32 -14.51 -4.21 -15.73
CA PHE A 32 -15.54 -4.16 -16.78
C PHE A 32 -15.06 -4.66 -18.15
N ASN A 33 -13.87 -5.25 -18.25
CA ASN A 33 -13.34 -5.82 -19.50
C ASN A 33 -14.18 -7.03 -19.92
N GLU A 34 -14.83 -6.97 -21.08
CA GLU A 34 -15.70 -8.04 -21.57
C GLU A 34 -14.93 -9.31 -21.97
N ARG A 35 -13.62 -9.20 -22.22
CA ARG A 35 -12.76 -10.31 -22.64
C ARG A 35 -12.22 -11.12 -21.45
N TRP A 36 -12.17 -10.51 -20.27
CA TRP A 36 -11.73 -11.20 -19.06
C TRP A 36 -12.75 -12.25 -18.63
N PRO A 37 -12.34 -13.51 -18.37
CA PRO A 37 -13.22 -14.51 -17.79
C PRO A 37 -13.81 -14.04 -16.46
N PRO A 38 -15.02 -14.51 -16.08
CA PRO A 38 -15.64 -14.11 -14.80
C PRO A 38 -14.73 -14.29 -13.57
N HIS A 39 -13.88 -15.33 -13.57
CA HIS A 39 -12.97 -15.59 -12.47
C HIS A 39 -11.81 -14.60 -12.36
N ALA A 40 -11.34 -14.03 -13.46
CA ALA A 40 -10.33 -12.97 -13.43
C ALA A 40 -10.89 -11.70 -12.77
N LYS A 41 -12.15 -11.33 -13.09
CA LYS A 41 -12.86 -10.20 -12.46
C LYS A 41 -13.09 -10.44 -10.97
N PHE A 42 -13.35 -11.68 -10.56
CA PHE A 42 -13.45 -12.03 -9.14
C PHE A 42 -12.13 -11.78 -8.41
N HIS A 43 -10.99 -12.21 -8.97
CA HIS A 43 -9.68 -11.96 -8.38
C HIS A 43 -9.25 -10.49 -8.42
N ASP A 44 -9.68 -9.74 -9.44
CA ASP A 44 -9.51 -8.28 -9.51
C ASP A 44 -10.27 -7.59 -8.37
N GLY A 45 -11.57 -7.86 -8.22
CA GLY A 45 -12.36 -7.36 -7.10
C GLY A 45 -11.83 -7.79 -5.72
N GLN A 46 -11.29 -9.01 -5.61
CA GLN A 46 -10.57 -9.46 -4.41
C GLN A 46 -9.34 -8.61 -4.13
N THR A 47 -8.55 -8.27 -5.15
CA THR A 47 -7.33 -7.45 -5.04
C THR A 47 -7.68 -6.03 -4.63
N MET A 48 -8.65 -5.40 -5.29
CA MET A 48 -9.16 -4.07 -4.95
C MET A 48 -9.62 -4.00 -3.49
N SER A 49 -10.42 -4.98 -3.06
CA SER A 49 -10.92 -5.07 -1.68
C SER A 49 -9.81 -5.32 -0.67
N THR A 50 -8.81 -6.13 -1.03
CA THR A 50 -7.66 -6.41 -0.16
C THR A 50 -6.82 -5.15 0.04
N GLY A 51 -6.53 -4.39 -1.02
CA GLY A 51 -5.85 -3.09 -0.94
C GLY A 51 -6.59 -2.12 -0.03
N PHE A 52 -7.92 -2.00 -0.18
CA PHE A 52 -8.78 -1.22 0.71
C PHE A 52 -8.61 -1.58 2.18
N LEU A 53 -8.74 -2.87 2.51
CA LEU A 53 -8.63 -3.35 3.88
C LEU A 53 -7.21 -3.16 4.46
N LEU A 54 -6.17 -3.37 3.65
CA LEU A 54 -4.78 -3.16 4.07
C LEU A 54 -4.49 -1.69 4.36
N GLY A 55 -4.94 -0.77 3.50
CA GLY A 55 -4.78 0.66 3.68
C GLY A 55 -5.51 1.18 4.93
N LEU A 56 -6.76 0.78 5.14
CA LEU A 56 -7.50 1.12 6.36
C LEU A 56 -6.85 0.54 7.63
N SER A 57 -6.39 -0.71 7.57
CA SER A 57 -5.68 -1.35 8.68
C SER A 57 -4.39 -0.62 9.01
N ALA A 58 -3.62 -0.21 7.99
CA ALA A 58 -2.41 0.58 8.18
C ALA A 58 -2.71 1.95 8.81
N LEU A 59 -3.76 2.64 8.38
CA LEU A 59 -4.21 3.89 8.99
C LEU A 59 -4.61 3.69 10.46
N TYR A 60 -5.34 2.61 10.77
CA TYR A 60 -5.68 2.26 12.15
C TYR A 60 -4.41 2.07 13.00
N TYR A 61 -3.46 1.25 12.56
CA TYR A 61 -2.20 1.07 13.30
C TYR A 61 -1.36 2.34 13.37
N LEU A 62 -1.42 3.22 12.36
CA LEU A 62 -0.70 4.47 12.41
C LEU A 62 -1.27 5.40 13.50
N PHE A 63 -2.59 5.41 13.70
CA PHE A 63 -3.26 6.38 14.57
C PHE A 63 -3.86 5.82 15.87
N ARG A 64 -3.84 4.51 16.10
CA ARG A 64 -4.37 3.90 17.32
C ARG A 64 -3.67 4.43 18.57
N THR A 65 -4.42 4.48 19.67
CA THR A 65 -3.89 4.81 21.00
C THR A 65 -2.84 3.78 21.42
N CYS A 66 -1.67 4.26 21.85
CA CYS A 66 -0.57 3.42 22.32
C CYS A 66 -0.13 3.91 23.71
N ASN A 67 -0.14 3.02 24.70
CA ASN A 67 0.12 3.37 26.10
C ASN A 67 1.58 3.14 26.52
N SER A 68 2.46 2.72 25.60
CA SER A 68 3.89 2.56 25.86
C SER A 68 4.74 2.87 24.63
N PRO A 69 6.03 3.23 24.81
CA PRO A 69 6.96 3.39 23.69
C PRO A 69 7.10 2.14 22.83
N ALA A 70 7.10 0.96 23.46
CA ALA A 70 7.14 -0.33 22.77
C ALA A 70 5.93 -0.52 21.84
N MET A 71 4.72 -0.22 22.33
CA MET A 71 3.50 -0.28 21.51
C MET A 71 3.53 0.70 20.34
N LYS A 72 4.04 1.93 20.54
CA LYS A 72 4.17 2.91 19.44
C LYS A 72 5.08 2.38 18.32
N ARG A 73 6.21 1.76 18.67
CA ARG A 73 7.16 1.16 17.71
C ARG A 73 6.55 -0.03 16.97
N ASP A 74 5.89 -0.91 17.70
CA ASP A 74 5.17 -2.05 17.13
C ASP A 74 4.09 -1.58 16.14
N SER A 75 3.28 -0.61 16.55
CA SER A 75 2.23 -0.02 15.71
C SER A 75 2.78 0.54 14.39
N LEU A 76 3.89 1.29 14.45
CA LEU A 76 4.56 1.83 13.27
C LEU A 76 5.08 0.72 12.33
N ARG A 77 5.70 -0.32 12.91
CA ARG A 77 6.21 -1.47 12.14
C ARG A 77 5.07 -2.24 11.47
N THR A 78 3.98 -2.49 12.19
CA THR A 78 2.80 -3.17 11.67
C THR A 78 2.13 -2.37 10.56
N ALA A 79 1.93 -1.05 10.73
CA ALA A 79 1.42 -0.21 9.65
C ALA A 79 2.31 -0.28 8.40
N THR A 80 3.63 -0.16 8.58
CA THR A 80 4.62 -0.20 7.48
C THR A 80 4.66 -1.57 6.79
N TRP A 81 4.50 -2.65 7.54
CA TRP A 81 4.43 -4.02 7.04
C TRP A 81 3.20 -4.22 6.16
N LEU A 82 2.02 -3.82 6.64
CA LEU A 82 0.77 -3.92 5.89
C LEU A 82 0.83 -3.16 4.55
N LEU A 83 1.42 -1.95 4.55
CA LEU A 83 1.62 -1.19 3.31
C LEU A 83 2.60 -1.89 2.37
N SER A 84 3.73 -2.38 2.89
CA SER A 84 4.74 -3.08 2.09
C SER A 84 4.19 -4.33 1.43
N LEU A 85 3.38 -5.12 2.14
CA LEU A 85 2.79 -6.36 1.62
C LEU A 85 2.00 -6.14 0.33
N ASN A 86 1.20 -5.08 0.26
CA ASN A 86 0.40 -4.76 -0.93
C ASN A 86 1.29 -4.52 -2.15
N TRP A 87 2.32 -3.68 -2.02
CA TRP A 87 3.18 -3.30 -3.14
C TRP A 87 4.19 -4.40 -3.51
N ILE A 88 4.60 -5.24 -2.55
CA ILE A 88 5.36 -6.46 -2.84
C ILE A 88 4.51 -7.42 -3.66
N ALA A 89 3.25 -7.65 -3.25
CA ALA A 89 2.33 -8.50 -4.00
C ALA A 89 2.14 -7.97 -5.44
N GLN A 90 1.92 -6.66 -5.60
CA GLN A 90 1.81 -6.00 -6.90
C GLN A 90 3.02 -6.26 -7.82
N LEU A 91 4.24 -6.12 -7.31
CA LEU A 91 5.44 -6.37 -8.12
C LEU A 91 5.63 -7.86 -8.42
N SER A 92 5.35 -8.72 -7.44
CA SER A 92 5.48 -10.17 -7.58
C SER A 92 4.48 -10.76 -8.57
N ALA A 93 3.36 -10.06 -8.84
CA ALA A 93 2.36 -10.48 -9.80
C ALA A 93 2.96 -10.79 -11.19
N ALA A 94 3.98 -10.03 -11.63
CA ALA A 94 4.66 -10.24 -12.91
C ALA A 94 5.51 -11.52 -12.99
N LEU A 95 5.72 -12.22 -11.86
CA LEU A 95 6.49 -13.47 -11.81
C LEU A 95 5.61 -14.70 -12.10
N TYR A 96 4.29 -14.56 -12.08
CA TYR A 96 3.39 -15.68 -12.32
C TYR A 96 3.26 -16.00 -13.82
N PRO A 97 3.26 -17.28 -14.21
CA PRO A 97 3.20 -17.66 -15.62
C PRO A 97 2.00 -17.07 -16.35
N GLY A 98 2.26 -16.41 -17.49
CA GLY A 98 1.22 -15.81 -18.32
C GLY A 98 0.64 -14.48 -17.80
N SER A 99 1.13 -13.97 -16.68
CA SER A 99 0.77 -12.63 -16.20
C SER A 99 1.47 -11.54 -17.03
N LEU A 100 0.78 -10.43 -17.25
CA LEU A 100 1.35 -9.22 -17.84
C LEU A 100 0.93 -8.01 -17.00
N PRO A 101 1.82 -7.01 -16.81
CA PRO A 101 1.44 -5.77 -16.13
C PRO A 101 0.39 -4.95 -16.90
N VAL A 102 0.34 -5.10 -18.22
CA VAL A 102 -0.59 -4.41 -19.11
C VAL A 102 -0.97 -5.38 -20.22
N ASP A 103 -2.25 -5.51 -20.53
CA ASP A 103 -2.67 -6.27 -21.72
C ASP A 103 -2.12 -5.59 -22.99
N PRO A 104 -1.58 -6.35 -23.97
CA PRO A 104 -0.91 -5.77 -25.14
C PRO A 104 -1.75 -4.76 -25.94
N GLU A 105 -3.08 -4.85 -25.87
CA GLU A 105 -4.01 -3.94 -26.53
C GLU A 105 -4.10 -2.56 -25.86
N PHE A 106 -3.72 -2.43 -24.59
CA PHE A 106 -3.73 -1.17 -23.84
C PHE A 106 -2.34 -0.55 -23.70
N GLY A 107 -1.30 -1.21 -24.23
CA GLY A 107 0.07 -0.72 -24.24
C GLY A 107 1.08 -1.79 -23.88
N GLY A 108 2.20 -1.38 -23.29
CA GLY A 108 3.26 -2.28 -22.87
C GLY A 108 4.13 -1.71 -21.76
N GLY A 109 5.10 -2.51 -21.33
CA GLY A 109 5.99 -2.16 -20.22
C GLY A 109 5.39 -2.48 -18.85
N PHE A 110 5.90 -1.81 -17.81
CA PHE A 110 5.54 -2.07 -16.41
C PHE A 110 5.28 -0.76 -15.66
N PRO A 111 4.21 0.00 -15.99
CA PRO A 111 3.95 1.31 -15.38
C PRO A 111 3.81 1.24 -13.85
N GLN A 112 3.30 0.14 -13.32
CA GLN A 112 3.16 -0.11 -11.89
C GLN A 112 4.52 -0.14 -11.17
N ALA A 113 5.62 -0.50 -11.84
CA ALA A 113 6.94 -0.53 -11.22
C ALA A 113 7.38 0.86 -10.75
N TYR A 114 7.09 1.92 -11.51
CA TYR A 114 7.41 3.30 -11.12
C TYR A 114 6.57 3.76 -9.93
N ILE A 115 5.29 3.41 -9.91
CA ILE A 115 4.37 3.69 -8.79
C ILE A 115 4.87 2.98 -7.54
N CYS A 116 5.15 1.67 -7.62
CA CYS A 116 5.69 0.90 -6.52
C CYS A 116 7.00 1.49 -6.01
N ALA A 117 7.94 1.85 -6.89
CA ALA A 117 9.21 2.46 -6.49
C ALA A 117 8.99 3.77 -5.70
N PHE A 118 8.12 4.65 -6.18
CA PHE A 118 7.77 5.89 -5.47
C PHE A 118 7.13 5.62 -4.10
N LEU A 119 6.18 4.68 -4.03
CA LEU A 119 5.50 4.35 -2.77
C LEU A 119 6.43 3.67 -1.78
N PHE A 120 7.36 2.82 -2.21
CA PHE A 120 8.41 2.27 -1.34
C PHE A 120 9.34 3.36 -0.80
N LEU A 121 9.68 4.38 -1.60
CA LEU A 121 10.45 5.53 -1.11
C LEU A 121 9.68 6.32 -0.05
N LEU A 122 8.38 6.52 -0.22
CA LEU A 122 7.53 7.14 0.80
C LEU A 122 7.41 6.28 2.07
N ILE A 123 7.29 4.96 1.93
CA ILE A 123 7.29 4.04 3.08
C ILE A 123 8.62 4.14 3.83
N ALA A 124 9.76 4.03 3.13
CA ALA A 124 11.08 4.03 3.74
C ALA A 124 11.39 5.37 4.44
N SER A 125 11.08 6.50 3.78
CA SER A 125 11.25 7.83 4.36
C SER A 125 10.29 8.08 5.53
N GLY A 126 9.01 7.71 5.37
CA GLY A 126 7.98 7.85 6.39
C GLY A 126 8.31 7.07 7.66
N PHE A 127 8.70 5.80 7.50
CA PHE A 127 9.18 4.96 8.58
C PHE A 127 10.42 5.55 9.24
N SER A 128 11.41 5.99 8.46
CA SER A 128 12.67 6.53 8.99
C SER A 128 12.45 7.79 9.84
N PHE A 129 11.61 8.72 9.37
CA PHE A 129 11.30 9.95 10.12
C PHE A 129 10.52 9.65 11.40
N GLU A 130 9.50 8.80 11.31
CA GLU A 130 8.68 8.47 12.48
C GLU A 130 9.45 7.64 13.50
N HIS A 131 10.29 6.71 13.05
CA HIS A 131 11.16 5.93 13.92
C HIS A 131 12.16 6.81 14.67
N ARG A 132 12.79 7.78 13.97
CA ARG A 132 13.68 8.77 14.61
C ARG A 132 12.92 9.59 15.65
N ARG A 133 11.73 10.11 15.30
CA ARG A 133 10.88 10.90 16.22
C ARG A 133 10.57 10.12 17.51
N LEU A 134 10.12 8.87 17.37
CA LEU A 134 9.80 8.01 18.53
C LEU A 134 11.02 7.73 19.42
N ARG A 135 12.21 7.53 18.83
CA ARG A 135 13.45 7.36 19.61
C ARG A 135 13.87 8.63 20.33
N PHE A 136 13.60 9.80 19.77
CA PHE A 136 13.87 11.08 20.45
C PHE A 136 12.91 11.32 21.60
N GLU A 137 11.63 10.97 21.48
CA GLU A 137 10.66 11.06 22.58
C GLU A 137 11.04 10.16 23.76
N GLU A 138 11.40 8.90 23.49
CA GLU A 138 11.78 7.93 24.53
C GLU A 138 13.05 8.34 25.31
N LYS A 139 13.94 9.14 24.74
CA LYS A 139 15.12 9.66 25.45
C LYS A 139 14.82 10.86 26.35
N ARG A 140 13.66 11.48 26.18
CA ARG A 140 13.24 12.67 26.93
C ARG A 140 12.35 12.34 28.13
N ASP A 141 11.75 11.15 28.13
CA ASP A 141 10.99 10.55 29.22
C ASP A 141 11.92 9.82 30.20
#